data_AF-A0A957VNB0-F1
#
_entry.id   AF-A0A957VNB0-F1
#
_cell.length_a   1.000
_cell.length_b   1.000
_cell.length_c   1.000
_cell.angle_alpha   90.00
_cell.angle_beta   90.00
_cell.angle_gamma   90.00
#
_symmetry.space_group_name_H-M   'P 1'
#
loop_
_entity.id
_entity.type
_entity.pdbx_description
1 polymer ?
#
loop_
_entity_poly.entity_id
_entity_poly.type
_entity_poly.pdbx_seq_one_letter_code
_entity_poly.pdbx_strand_id
1 'polypeptide(L)' 'GVGVISTHDLDLTRLADEIATVHNYHFRDDITGERMVFDYQLRPGPCPTTNALKIMAIEGLPTEDNN' A
#
# COMPACT_ATOMS: atom_id res chain seq x y z
N GLY A 1 4.63 -3.05 -26.05
CA GLY A 1 3.58 -3.64 -25.20
C GLY A 1 3.64 -2.96 -23.84
N VAL A 2 2.56 -3.04 -23.06
CA VAL A 2 2.53 -2.55 -21.66
C VAL A 2 2.73 -3.75 -20.74
N GLY A 3 3.61 -3.62 -19.75
CA GLY A 3 3.82 -4.61 -18.68
C GLY A 3 3.37 -4.05 -17.35
N VAL A 4 2.89 -4.92 -16.46
CA VAL A 4 2.45 -4.55 -15.11
C VAL A 4 3.13 -5.49 -14.11
N ILE A 5 3.59 -4.93 -13.00
CA ILE A 5 4.20 -5.66 -11.89
C ILE A 5 3.51 -5.18 -10.62
N SER A 6 3.04 -6.11 -9.79
CA SER A 6 2.57 -5.83 -8.42
C SER A 6 3.60 -6.32 -7.41
N THR A 7 3.91 -5.52 -6.41
CA THR A 7 4.84 -5.89 -5.34
C THR A 7 4.39 -5.32 -4.00
N HIS A 8 4.83 -5.93 -2.90
CA HIS A 8 4.74 -5.37 -1.54
C HIS A 8 6.01 -4.61 -1.13
N ASP A 9 7.05 -4.67 -1.96
CA ASP A 9 8.33 -3.98 -1.72
C ASP A 9 8.22 -2.50 -2.11
N LEU A 10 8.21 -1.63 -1.10
CA LEU A 10 8.17 -0.18 -1.30
C LEU A 10 9.48 0.37 -1.86
N ASP A 11 10.63 -0.29 -1.67
CA ASP A 11 11.90 0.17 -2.22
C ASP A 11 11.89 0.10 -3.75
N LEU A 12 11.13 -0.84 -4.32
CA LEU A 12 10.95 -0.95 -5.77
C LEU A 12 10.26 0.27 -6.39
N THR A 13 9.51 1.05 -5.60
CA THR A 13 8.87 2.27 -6.10
C THR A 13 9.88 3.33 -6.56
N ARG A 14 11.12 3.27 -6.05
CA ARG A 14 12.19 4.20 -6.44
C ARG A 14 12.64 4.05 -7.89
N LEU A 15 12.38 2.90 -8.53
CA LEU A 15 12.70 2.70 -9.94
C LEU A 15 11.98 3.69 -10.87
N ALA A 16 10.82 4.22 -10.47
CA ALA A 16 10.12 5.25 -11.24
C ALA A 16 10.90 6.58 -11.32
N ASP A 17 11.83 6.82 -10.39
CA ASP A 17 12.70 7.99 -10.39
C ASP A 17 13.92 7.79 -11.31
N GLU A 18 14.32 6.54 -11.56
CA GLU A 18 15.50 6.17 -12.36
C GLU A 18 15.15 5.82 -13.81
N ILE A 19 13.95 5.27 -14.06
CA ILE A 19 13.51 4.79 -15.37
C ILE A 19 12.27 5.56 -15.80
N ALA A 20 12.42 6.46 -16.77
CA ALA A 20 11.35 7.37 -17.23
C ALA A 20 10.08 6.68 -17.77
N THR A 21 10.16 5.42 -18.17
CA THR A 21 9.01 4.62 -18.64
C THR A 21 8.32 3.82 -17.55
N VAL A 22 8.86 3.85 -16.32
CA VAL A 22 8.27 3.21 -15.14
C VAL A 22 7.44 4.24 -14.38
N HIS A 23 6.23 3.86 -14.01
CA HIS A 23 5.30 4.71 -13.29
C HIS A 23 4.70 3.93 -12.12
N ASN A 24 4.75 4.52 -10.93
CA ASN A 24 4.12 3.94 -9.76
C ASN A 24 2.61 4.15 -9.77
N TYR A 25 1.90 3.10 -9.38
CA TYR A 25 0.48 3.17 -9.07
C TYR A 25 0.20 2.35 -7.82
N HIS A 26 -0.86 2.73 -7.09
CA HIS A 26 -1.30 2.00 -5.91
C HIS A 26 -2.82 1.94 -5.83
N PHE A 27 -3.30 0.96 -5.08
CA PHE A 27 -4.65 0.94 -4.52
C PHE A 27 -4.59 1.45 -3.08
N ARG A 28 -5.70 2.00 -2.62
CA ARG A 28 -5.82 2.49 -1.26
C ARG A 28 -6.91 1.73 -0.52
N ASP A 29 -6.65 1.49 0.74
CA ASP A 29 -7.59 1.01 1.74
C ASP A 29 -7.79 2.09 2.82
N ASP A 30 -8.92 2.01 3.50
CA ASP A 30 -9.22 2.82 4.67
C ASP A 30 -9.84 1.95 5.76
N ILE A 31 -9.76 2.39 7.02
CA ILE A 31 -10.35 1.69 8.15
C ILE A 31 -11.61 2.44 8.58
N THR A 32 -12.76 1.80 8.38
CA THR A 32 -14.06 2.35 8.78
C THR A 32 -14.62 1.49 9.90
N GLY A 33 -14.55 1.99 11.15
CA GLY A 33 -14.86 1.19 12.34
C GLY A 33 -13.78 0.11 12.55
N GLU A 34 -14.19 -1.15 12.60
CA GLU A 34 -13.30 -2.32 12.76
C GLU A 34 -13.09 -3.08 11.45
N ARG A 35 -13.31 -2.43 10.30
CA ARG A 35 -13.23 -3.08 8.98
C ARG A 35 -12.37 -2.29 8.02
N MET A 36 -11.55 -3.03 7.28
CA MET A 36 -10.82 -2.53 6.12
C MET A 36 -11.76 -2.40 4.93
N VAL A 37 -11.74 -1.23 4.28
CA VAL A 37 -12.55 -0.92 3.10
C VAL A 37 -11.60 -0.55 1.98
N PHE A 38 -11.68 -1.27 0.87
CA PHE A 38 -10.95 -0.96 -0.35
C PHE A 38 -11.85 -0.19 -1.31
N ASP A 39 -11.34 0.90 -1.89
CA ASP A 39 -12.08 1.64 -2.91
C ASP A 39 -11.82 1.15 -4.34
N TYR A 40 -10.86 0.22 -4.49
CA TYR A 40 -10.47 -0.41 -5.77
C TYR A 40 -10.12 0.59 -6.88
N GLN A 41 -9.74 1.82 -6.53
CA GLN A 41 -9.34 2.83 -7.49
C GLN A 41 -7.81 2.86 -7.62
N LEU A 42 -7.33 2.71 -8.86
CA LEU A 42 -5.92 2.84 -9.19
C LEU A 42 -5.53 4.33 -9.16
N ARG A 43 -4.52 4.68 -8.37
CA ARG A 43 -4.03 6.04 -8.21
C ARG A 43 -2.55 6.15 -8.58
N PRO A 44 -2.12 7.29 -9.15
CA PRO A 44 -0.72 7.50 -9.47
C PRO A 44 0.12 7.67 -8.18
N GLY A 45 1.40 7.32 -8.29
CA GLY A 45 2.37 7.45 -7.22
C GLY A 45 2.47 6.21 -6.30
N PRO A 46 3.47 6.18 -5.41
CA PRO A 46 3.63 5.10 -4.44
C PRO A 46 2.51 5.11 -3.39
N CYS A 47 2.30 3.98 -2.73
CA CYS A 47 1.33 3.90 -1.64
C CYS A 47 1.78 4.76 -0.44
N PRO A 48 0.96 5.71 0.05
CA PRO A 48 1.37 6.62 1.13
C PRO A 48 1.23 6.03 2.54
N THR A 49 0.56 4.89 2.70
CA THR A 49 0.13 4.38 4.01
C THR A 49 0.33 2.88 4.13
N THR A 50 0.73 2.44 5.33
CA THR A 50 0.83 1.02 5.71
C THR A 50 -0.24 0.71 6.75
N ASN A 51 -1.50 0.62 6.36
CA ASN A 51 -2.61 0.35 7.28
C ASN A 51 -2.65 -1.11 7.79
N ALA A 52 -1.76 -1.98 7.29
CA ALA A 52 -1.65 -3.37 7.72
C ALA A 52 -1.42 -3.51 9.24
N LEU A 53 -0.60 -2.64 9.84
CA LEU A 53 -0.37 -2.63 11.29
C LEU A 53 -1.67 -2.39 12.07
N LYS A 54 -2.52 -1.48 11.61
CA LYS A 54 -3.78 -1.16 12.28
C LYS A 54 -4.76 -2.35 12.23
N ILE A 55 -4.79 -3.11 11.13
CA ILE A 55 -5.59 -4.35 11.06
C ILE A 55 -5.04 -5.41 12.00
N MET A 56 -3.73 -5.61 12.03
CA MET A 56 -3.13 -6.56 12.97
C MET A 56 -3.49 -6.21 14.42
N ALA A 57 -3.50 -4.93 14.78
CA ALA A 57 -3.95 -4.49 16.10
C ALA A 57 -5.43 -4.79 16.37
N ILE A 58 -6.33 -4.54 15.40
CA ILE A 58 -7.77 -4.84 15.52
C ILE A 58 -8.02 -6.34 15.72
N GLU A 59 -7.27 -7.19 15.02
CA GLU A 59 -7.35 -8.66 15.12
C GLU A 59 -6.67 -9.20 16.39
N GLY A 60 -6.17 -8.34 17.27
CA GLY A 60 -5.53 -8.73 18.54
C GLY A 60 -4.13 -9.32 18.37
N LEU A 61 -3.48 -9.11 17.22
CA LEU A 61 -2.09 -9.48 17.00
C LEU A 61 -1.16 -8.44 17.65
N PRO A 62 0.02 -8.87 18.15
CA PRO A 62 0.98 -7.95 18.75
C PRO A 62 1.52 -7.00 17.67
N THR A 63 1.37 -5.70 17.91
CA THR A 63 1.88 -4.60 17.08
C THR A 63 2.68 -3.63 17.96
N GLU A 64 3.69 -2.97 17.39
CA GLU A 64 4.60 -2.08 18.13
C GLU A 64 3.89 -0.92 18.87
N ASP A 65 2.66 -0.57 18.46
CA ASP A 65 1.84 0.47 19.09
C ASP A 65 1.16 0.05 20.42
N ASN A 66 1.21 -1.23 20.81
CA ASN A 66 0.61 -1.77 22.04
C ASN A 66 1.67 -2.06 23.13
N ASN A 67 2.43 -1.05 23.54
CA ASN A 67 3.28 -1.10 24.74
C ASN A 67 2.80 -0.14 25.83
#